data_AF-A0A953LN09-F1
#
_entry.id   AF-A0A953LN09-F1
#
_cell.length_a   1.000
_cell.length_b   1.000
_cell.length_c   1.000
_cell.angle_alpha   90.00
_cell.angle_beta   90.00
_cell.angle_gamma   90.00
#
_symmetry.space_group_name_H-M   'P 1'
#
loop_
_entity.id
_entity.type
_entity.pdbx_description
1 polymer ?
#
loop_
_entity_poly.entity_id
_entity_poly.type
_entity_poly.pdbx_seq_one_letter_code
_entity_poly.pdbx_strand_id
1 'polypeptide(L)'
;MPRVPFLVPVLALVLTTFGAASATAATLEVTADVVVVASDGQCSLREAIHNANADSQVDNADCPAGSGADTIVLASGGQYVISDADVDNDHNGLPVVTTEIVVEGNGATIERNSNFSCILDDNRTAAEFRLLEVGELGDLTLGDLTLRGGCADGSGPSNDGGAIRVHSGNLTLTRVLVEQNSALDKSGGLDTSGGLSSISIVDSTFRANHGGGGAGAIGHGGGTMTIDGSTISGNTSGGQGGGGIGNSDDTTSGGLAWAEARFLQNYLSCYEAVGDPYWLDKFVDHFDRMLATQQDRNGDGFLAWDTTRYRVGIVEVAEAQ
;
A
#
# COMPACT_ATOMS: atom_id res chain seq x y z
N MET A 1 43.58 64.42 39.13
CA MET A 1 42.95 63.08 39.15
C MET A 1 43.17 62.43 37.80
N PRO A 2 43.97 61.35 37.67
CA PRO A 2 44.21 60.71 36.38
C PRO A 2 43.02 59.80 36.04
N ARG A 3 42.61 59.79 34.77
CA ARG A 3 41.54 58.94 34.25
C ARG A 3 42.12 57.56 33.90
N VAL A 4 41.59 56.50 34.50
CA VAL A 4 41.92 55.11 34.19
C VAL A 4 41.06 54.66 32.99
N PRO A 5 41.63 54.09 31.91
CA PRO A 5 40.84 53.58 30.80
C PRO A 5 40.29 52.19 31.14
N PHE A 6 38.98 52.00 30.98
CA PHE A 6 38.31 50.70 31.06
C PHE A 6 38.56 49.91 29.76
N LEU A 7 39.20 48.74 29.88
CA LEU A 7 39.34 47.78 28.80
C LEU A 7 38.12 46.83 28.83
N VAL A 8 37.29 46.85 27.79
CA VAL A 8 36.18 45.89 27.62
C VAL A 8 36.71 44.66 26.88
N PRO A 9 36.58 43.43 27.41
CA PRO A 9 37.04 42.25 26.71
C PRO A 9 36.06 41.91 25.59
N VAL A 10 36.54 41.87 24.35
CA VAL A 10 35.79 41.36 23.20
C VAL A 10 35.86 39.84 23.23
N LEU A 11 34.75 39.20 23.60
CA LEU A 11 34.58 37.76 23.52
C LEU A 11 34.41 37.36 22.04
N ALA A 12 35.44 36.78 21.44
CA ALA A 12 35.38 36.26 20.08
C ALA A 12 34.54 34.97 20.06
N LEU A 13 33.32 35.07 19.53
CA LEU A 13 32.46 33.92 19.24
C LEU A 13 33.06 33.16 18.04
N VAL A 14 33.70 32.02 18.32
CA VAL A 14 34.15 31.09 17.29
C VAL A 14 32.92 30.39 16.73
N LEU A 15 32.41 30.89 15.61
CA LEU A 15 31.31 30.28 14.88
C LEU A 15 31.86 29.07 14.11
N THR A 16 31.79 27.88 14.71
CA THR A 16 32.09 26.63 14.02
C THR A 16 31.03 26.41 12.96
N THR A 17 31.38 26.59 11.69
CA THR A 17 30.54 26.20 10.57
C THR A 17 30.47 24.69 10.54
N PHE A 18 29.40 24.11 11.12
CA PHE A 18 29.00 22.76 10.79
C PHE A 18 28.60 22.77 9.32
N GLY A 19 29.50 22.31 8.45
CA GLY A 19 29.10 21.91 7.11
C GLY A 19 28.14 20.74 7.29
N ALA A 20 26.86 20.94 7.02
CA ALA A 20 25.96 19.83 6.79
C ALA A 20 26.51 19.08 5.58
N ALA A 21 27.13 17.92 5.83
CA ALA A 21 27.37 16.98 4.75
C ALA A 21 26.00 16.67 4.17
N SER A 22 25.78 17.01 2.90
CA SER A 22 24.62 16.53 2.17
C SER A 22 24.77 15.02 2.14
N ALA A 23 23.99 14.30 2.95
CA ALA A 23 23.90 12.86 2.87
C ALA A 23 23.49 12.52 1.43
N THR A 24 24.38 11.85 0.71
CA THR A 24 24.02 11.25 -0.57
C THR A 24 23.31 9.95 -0.24
N ALA A 25 22.12 9.76 -0.80
CA ALA A 25 21.38 8.49 -0.82
C ALA A 25 22.33 7.29 -0.91
N ALA A 26 22.23 6.32 0.00
CA ALA A 26 23.03 5.11 -0.10
C ALA A 26 22.40 4.15 -1.11
N THR A 27 23.24 3.33 -1.75
CA THR A 27 22.81 2.22 -2.60
C THR A 27 23.18 0.91 -1.92
N LEU A 28 22.18 0.08 -1.61
CA LEU A 28 22.33 -1.19 -0.91
C LEU A 28 22.04 -2.32 -1.89
N GLU A 29 23.10 -2.95 -2.40
CA GLU A 29 23.04 -4.07 -3.33
C GLU A 29 22.74 -5.37 -2.58
N VAL A 30 21.58 -5.96 -2.85
CA VAL A 30 21.13 -7.19 -2.19
C VAL A 30 21.64 -8.42 -2.93
N THR A 31 22.24 -9.35 -2.20
CA THR A 31 22.69 -10.63 -2.72
C THR A 31 21.51 -11.46 -3.21
N ALA A 32 21.65 -12.10 -4.37
CA ALA A 32 20.58 -12.89 -4.97
C ALA A 32 20.04 -13.95 -4.00
N ASP A 33 18.71 -14.01 -3.88
CA ASP A 33 17.96 -15.03 -3.14
C ASP A 33 18.18 -15.04 -1.61
N VAL A 34 18.90 -14.04 -1.06
CA VAL A 34 19.17 -13.93 0.39
C VAL A 34 18.18 -13.00 1.07
N VAL A 35 17.40 -13.53 2.01
CA VAL A 35 16.39 -12.77 2.78
C VAL A 35 16.77 -12.63 4.25
N VAL A 36 17.29 -13.68 4.87
CA VAL A 36 17.48 -13.77 6.33
C VAL A 36 18.69 -12.95 6.77
N VAL A 37 18.57 -12.31 7.94
CA VAL A 37 19.69 -11.65 8.63
C VAL A 37 20.68 -12.71 9.13
N ALA A 38 21.90 -12.71 8.60
CA ALA A 38 22.94 -13.67 8.98
C ALA A 38 24.33 -13.07 8.79
N SER A 39 25.26 -13.34 9.72
CA SER A 39 26.65 -12.89 9.57
C SER A 39 27.43 -13.84 8.65
N ASP A 40 27.23 -13.72 7.34
CA ASP A 40 27.79 -14.59 6.32
C ASP A 40 28.50 -13.85 5.17
N GLY A 41 28.55 -12.52 5.22
CA GLY A 41 29.17 -11.67 4.21
C GLY A 41 28.28 -11.38 2.99
N GLN A 42 26.99 -11.70 3.05
CA GLN A 42 26.00 -11.41 2.02
C GLN A 42 25.00 -10.36 2.53
N CYS A 43 24.87 -9.22 1.85
CA CYS A 43 23.75 -8.32 2.15
C CYS A 43 22.42 -8.99 1.77
N SER A 44 21.59 -9.30 2.76
CA SER A 44 20.24 -9.83 2.59
C SER A 44 19.19 -8.72 2.45
N LEU A 45 17.99 -9.08 1.98
CA LEU A 45 16.88 -8.14 1.85
C LEU A 45 16.47 -7.53 3.21
N ARG A 46 16.45 -8.32 4.28
CA ARG A 46 16.13 -7.79 5.62
C ARG A 46 17.21 -6.83 6.13
N GLU A 47 18.49 -7.17 5.97
CA GLU A 47 19.60 -6.29 6.37
C GLU A 47 19.60 -4.97 5.61
N ALA A 48 19.28 -5.01 4.31
CA ALA A 48 19.17 -3.79 3.51
C ALA A 48 18.06 -2.86 4.04
N ILE A 49 16.88 -3.40 4.37
CA ILE A 49 15.77 -2.61 4.92
C ILE A 49 16.12 -2.08 6.32
N HIS A 50 16.73 -2.90 7.18
CA HIS A 50 17.18 -2.46 8.49
C HIS A 50 18.20 -1.33 8.41
N ASN A 51 19.22 -1.46 7.56
CA ASN A 51 20.26 -0.46 7.43
C ASN A 51 19.74 0.84 6.80
N ALA A 52 18.79 0.74 5.85
CA ALA A 52 18.14 1.90 5.24
C ALA A 52 17.21 2.64 6.23
N ASN A 53 16.44 1.90 7.05
CA ASN A 53 15.63 2.51 8.10
C ASN A 53 16.49 3.21 9.17
N ALA A 54 17.68 2.69 9.46
CA ALA A 54 18.50 3.12 10.58
C ALA A 54 19.60 4.13 10.22
N ASP A 55 19.78 4.47 8.93
CA ASP A 55 20.92 5.26 8.43
C ASP A 55 22.29 4.76 8.95
N SER A 56 22.41 3.45 9.18
CA SER A 56 23.56 2.83 9.84
C SER A 56 23.60 1.32 9.61
N GLN A 57 24.73 0.68 9.93
CA GLN A 57 24.82 -0.80 9.96
C GLN A 57 24.32 -1.30 11.31
N VAL A 58 23.13 -1.91 11.37
CA VAL A 58 22.49 -2.30 12.64
C VAL A 58 22.55 -3.80 12.94
N ASP A 59 22.54 -4.66 11.92
CA ASP A 59 22.58 -6.12 12.11
C ASP A 59 24.02 -6.63 12.19
N ASN A 60 24.71 -6.55 11.04
CA ASN A 60 26.08 -6.98 10.85
C ASN A 60 26.75 -6.11 9.77
N ALA A 61 28.00 -6.42 9.45
CA ALA A 61 28.79 -5.63 8.49
C ALA A 61 28.58 -6.06 7.02
N ASP A 62 27.62 -6.95 6.75
CA ASP A 62 27.48 -7.63 5.46
C ASP A 62 26.72 -6.77 4.44
N CYS A 63 25.90 -5.84 4.93
CA CYS A 63 25.25 -4.82 4.13
C CYS A 63 25.77 -3.40 4.47
N PRO A 64 25.96 -2.48 3.50
CA PRO A 64 26.34 -1.10 3.78
C PRO A 64 25.34 -0.37 4.69
N ALA A 65 25.80 0.67 5.39
CA ALA A 65 24.90 1.59 6.09
C ALA A 65 24.01 2.35 5.11
N GLY A 66 22.76 2.61 5.49
CA GLY A 66 21.89 3.59 4.83
C GLY A 66 22.33 5.04 5.08
N SER A 67 21.76 5.98 4.33
CA SER A 67 21.88 7.41 4.56
C SER A 67 20.81 8.23 3.82
N GLY A 68 19.82 8.73 4.55
CA GLY A 68 18.77 9.58 4.01
C GLY A 68 17.74 8.77 3.22
N ALA A 69 17.51 9.15 1.96
CA ALA A 69 16.63 8.41 1.07
C ALA A 69 17.45 7.32 0.38
N ASP A 70 17.24 6.06 0.73
CA ASP A 70 18.09 4.97 0.27
C ASP A 70 17.53 4.22 -0.93
N THR A 71 18.41 3.67 -1.75
CA THR A 71 18.06 2.79 -2.87
C THR A 71 18.52 1.37 -2.58
N ILE A 72 17.59 0.44 -2.46
CA ILE A 72 17.85 -0.99 -2.36
C ILE A 72 17.76 -1.59 -3.76
N VAL A 73 18.84 -2.22 -4.22
CA VAL A 73 18.93 -2.82 -5.55
C VAL A 73 18.86 -4.33 -5.41
N LEU A 74 17.83 -4.94 -5.98
CA LEU A 74 17.68 -6.40 -6.00
C LEU A 74 18.50 -6.99 -7.16
N ALA A 75 19.05 -8.17 -6.93
CA ALA A 75 19.72 -8.93 -7.98
C ALA A 75 18.74 -9.23 -9.13
N SER A 76 19.21 -9.08 -10.37
CA SER A 76 18.34 -9.24 -11.54
C SER A 76 17.70 -10.63 -11.59
N GLY A 77 16.36 -10.67 -11.63
CA GLY A 77 15.59 -11.91 -11.61
C GLY A 77 15.72 -12.75 -10.34
N GLY A 78 16.22 -12.17 -9.24
CA GLY A 78 16.38 -12.86 -7.95
C GLY A 78 15.04 -13.33 -7.37
N GLN A 79 15.08 -14.41 -6.60
CA GLN A 79 13.96 -15.08 -5.97
C GLN A 79 14.11 -15.03 -4.44
N TYR A 80 13.51 -14.00 -3.85
CA TYR A 80 13.55 -13.72 -2.42
C TYR A 80 12.42 -14.46 -1.71
N VAL A 81 12.65 -15.74 -1.39
CA VAL A 81 11.68 -16.61 -0.72
C VAL A 81 11.71 -16.42 0.80
N ILE A 82 10.67 -15.81 1.34
CA ILE A 82 10.50 -15.58 2.78
C ILE A 82 9.96 -16.85 3.44
N SER A 83 10.78 -17.47 4.29
CA SER A 83 10.48 -18.76 4.94
C SER A 83 10.20 -18.65 6.44
N ASP A 84 10.04 -17.44 6.95
CA ASP A 84 9.80 -17.11 8.34
C ASP A 84 9.31 -15.67 8.42
N ALA A 85 8.49 -15.36 9.42
CA ALA A 85 8.07 -13.99 9.68
C ALA A 85 9.23 -13.16 10.23
N ASP A 86 9.14 -11.85 10.07
CA ASP A 86 10.05 -10.90 10.68
C ASP A 86 10.07 -10.99 12.20
N VAL A 87 11.25 -10.84 12.79
CA VAL A 87 11.45 -11.01 14.23
C VAL A 87 10.94 -9.80 15.02
N ASP A 88 10.92 -8.62 14.41
CA ASP A 88 10.47 -7.38 15.04
C ASP A 88 8.97 -7.14 14.82
N ASN A 89 8.43 -7.59 13.68
CA ASN A 89 6.99 -7.59 13.41
C ASN A 89 6.56 -8.88 12.69
N ASP A 90 6.19 -9.89 13.47
CA ASP A 90 5.84 -11.23 12.99
C ASP A 90 4.54 -11.32 12.17
N HIS A 91 3.86 -10.20 11.93
CA HIS A 91 2.81 -10.11 10.92
C HIS A 91 3.36 -10.00 9.51
N ASN A 92 4.63 -9.66 9.37
CA ASN A 92 5.27 -9.33 8.11
C ASN A 92 6.34 -10.36 7.79
N GLY A 93 6.61 -10.54 6.51
CA GLY A 93 7.74 -11.30 6.01
C GLY A 93 9.00 -10.46 5.90
N LEU A 94 8.90 -9.13 5.92
CA LEU A 94 10.02 -8.19 5.87
C LEU A 94 9.84 -7.09 6.94
N PRO A 95 10.92 -6.39 7.33
CA PRO A 95 10.85 -5.32 8.31
C PRO A 95 9.95 -4.19 7.82
N VAL A 96 9.31 -3.48 8.76
CA VAL A 96 8.46 -2.33 8.44
C VAL A 96 9.32 -1.22 7.83
N VAL A 97 8.87 -0.64 6.71
CA VAL A 97 9.52 0.54 6.12
C VAL A 97 9.09 1.79 6.89
N THR A 98 10.07 2.52 7.41
CA THR A 98 9.88 3.69 8.30
C THR A 98 10.55 4.95 7.79
N THR A 99 11.37 4.85 6.74
CA THR A 99 12.05 5.95 6.05
C THR A 99 11.69 5.97 4.57
N GLU A 100 12.27 6.91 3.81
CA GLU A 100 12.15 6.94 2.35
C GLU A 100 13.08 5.88 1.74
N ILE A 101 12.49 4.88 1.08
CA ILE A 101 13.22 3.76 0.46
C ILE A 101 12.71 3.56 -0.97
N VAL A 102 13.64 3.49 -1.92
CA VAL A 102 13.41 3.05 -3.30
C VAL A 102 13.94 1.63 -3.47
N VAL A 103 13.12 0.73 -3.99
CA VAL A 103 13.53 -0.64 -4.33
C VAL A 103 13.56 -0.79 -5.86
N GLU A 104 14.75 -0.97 -6.40
CA GLU A 104 14.98 -1.34 -7.80
C GLU A 104 14.90 -2.87 -7.94
N GLY A 105 13.77 -3.35 -8.43
CA GLY A 105 13.46 -4.77 -8.43
C GLY A 105 14.19 -5.60 -9.47
N ASN A 106 14.60 -5.02 -10.60
CA ASN A 106 15.33 -5.71 -11.67
C ASN A 106 14.71 -7.05 -12.14
N GLY A 107 13.37 -7.14 -12.10
CA GLY A 107 12.60 -8.35 -12.44
C GLY A 107 12.56 -9.41 -11.35
N ALA A 108 12.99 -9.11 -10.13
CA ALA A 108 13.00 -10.05 -9.00
C ALA A 108 11.58 -10.40 -8.51
N THR A 109 11.46 -11.51 -7.79
CA THR A 109 10.27 -11.89 -7.03
C THR A 109 10.56 -11.87 -5.55
N ILE A 110 9.72 -11.21 -4.77
CA ILE A 110 9.62 -11.39 -3.32
C ILE A 110 8.37 -12.23 -3.08
N GLU A 111 8.55 -13.42 -2.51
CA GLU A 111 7.43 -14.33 -2.27
C GLU A 111 7.50 -15.01 -0.91
N ARG A 112 6.33 -15.21 -0.31
CA ARG A 112 6.20 -16.09 0.85
C ARG A 112 6.37 -17.55 0.40
N ASN A 113 7.05 -18.35 1.21
CA ASN A 113 7.33 -19.75 0.92
C ASN A 113 6.05 -20.52 0.54
N SER A 114 6.01 -21.05 -0.69
CA SER A 114 4.83 -21.71 -1.25
C SER A 114 4.46 -23.04 -0.55
N ASN A 115 5.33 -23.57 0.31
CA ASN A 115 5.00 -24.73 1.15
C ASN A 115 4.15 -24.35 2.36
N PHE A 116 4.01 -23.06 2.66
CA PHE A 116 3.15 -22.59 3.72
C PHE A 116 1.70 -22.52 3.27
N SER A 117 0.81 -23.15 4.05
CA SER A 117 -0.63 -22.99 3.89
C SER A 117 -1.04 -21.56 4.26
N CYS A 118 -2.02 -21.02 3.54
CA CYS A 118 -2.71 -19.79 3.90
C CYS A 118 -4.14 -20.16 4.23
N ILE A 119 -4.45 -20.29 5.52
CA ILE A 119 -5.79 -20.62 6.00
C ILE A 119 -6.33 -19.36 6.65
N LEU A 120 -7.37 -18.78 6.06
CA LEU A 120 -8.01 -17.58 6.57
C LEU A 120 -9.10 -17.99 7.56
N ASP A 121 -8.72 -18.32 8.79
CA ASP A 121 -9.62 -18.79 9.85
C ASP A 121 -9.57 -17.97 11.15
N ASP A 122 -8.99 -16.76 11.11
CA ASP A 122 -8.81 -15.86 12.27
C ASP A 122 -7.87 -16.45 13.34
N ASN A 123 -7.03 -17.41 12.96
CA ASN A 123 -6.06 -18.05 13.84
C ASN A 123 -4.67 -18.06 13.20
N ARG A 124 -4.04 -16.89 13.21
CA ARG A 124 -2.70 -16.67 12.67
C ARG A 124 -1.67 -17.67 13.22
N THR A 125 -0.98 -18.33 12.30
CA THR A 125 0.22 -19.13 12.56
C THR A 125 1.50 -18.40 12.12
N ALA A 126 2.67 -18.91 12.53
CA ALA A 126 3.97 -18.34 12.12
C ALA A 126 4.24 -18.40 10.60
N ALA A 127 3.42 -19.16 9.85
CA ALA A 127 3.50 -19.30 8.41
C ALA A 127 2.54 -18.34 7.66
N GLU A 128 1.76 -17.55 8.39
CA GLU A 128 0.75 -16.63 7.88
C GLU A 128 1.17 -15.21 8.21
N PHE A 129 1.85 -14.59 7.26
CA PHE A 129 2.31 -13.22 7.31
C PHE A 129 2.14 -12.54 5.95
N ARG A 130 1.92 -11.22 5.96
CA ARG A 130 1.99 -10.38 4.78
C ARG A 130 3.43 -10.19 4.32
N LEU A 131 3.68 -9.74 3.10
CA LEU A 131 5.05 -9.58 2.64
C LEU A 131 5.70 -8.30 3.20
N LEU A 132 4.99 -7.18 3.11
CA LEU A 132 5.52 -5.83 3.35
C LEU A 132 4.56 -4.97 4.16
N GLU A 133 5.13 -4.07 4.96
CA GLU A 133 4.38 -3.01 5.65
C GLU A 133 5.12 -1.68 5.52
N VAL A 134 4.37 -0.62 5.19
CA VAL A 134 4.85 0.76 5.22
C VAL A 134 4.23 1.46 6.43
N GLY A 135 5.06 1.91 7.36
CA GLY A 135 4.64 2.61 8.58
C GLY A 135 4.31 4.09 8.35
N GLU A 136 3.95 4.80 9.42
CA GLU A 136 3.44 6.18 9.38
C GLU A 136 4.40 7.20 8.76
N LEU A 137 5.71 6.97 8.86
CA LEU A 137 6.76 7.81 8.28
C LEU A 137 7.41 7.19 7.04
N GLY A 138 6.97 5.98 6.66
CA GLY A 138 7.53 5.26 5.52
C GLY A 138 7.08 5.88 4.20
N ASP A 139 8.03 5.99 3.27
CA ASP A 139 7.77 6.33 1.87
C ASP A 139 8.46 5.29 1.00
N LEU A 140 7.68 4.34 0.49
CA LEU A 140 8.21 3.20 -0.25
C LEU A 140 7.92 3.35 -1.74
N THR A 141 8.97 3.30 -2.56
CA THR A 141 8.83 3.13 -4.01
C THR A 141 9.31 1.74 -4.42
N LEU A 142 8.46 0.96 -5.09
CA LEU A 142 8.81 -0.34 -5.65
C LEU A 142 8.76 -0.27 -7.17
N GLY A 143 9.85 -0.70 -7.83
CA GLY A 143 9.96 -0.76 -9.29
C GLY A 143 10.28 -2.16 -9.79
N ASP A 144 9.67 -2.60 -10.89
CA ASP A 144 10.12 -3.77 -11.68
C ASP A 144 10.28 -5.07 -10.88
N LEU A 145 9.27 -5.46 -10.08
CA LEU A 145 9.31 -6.72 -9.30
C LEU A 145 7.94 -7.40 -9.18
N THR A 146 7.95 -8.64 -8.68
CA THR A 146 6.76 -9.40 -8.33
C THR A 146 6.65 -9.58 -6.82
N LEU A 147 5.45 -9.36 -6.27
CA LEU A 147 5.05 -9.65 -4.90
C LEU A 147 4.01 -10.77 -4.91
N ARG A 148 4.32 -11.93 -4.31
CA ARG A 148 3.45 -13.10 -4.41
C ARG A 148 3.27 -13.89 -3.11
N GLY A 149 2.06 -14.43 -2.95
CA GLY A 149 1.77 -15.50 -1.99
C GLY A 149 1.68 -15.05 -0.53
N GLY A 150 1.67 -13.74 -0.27
CA GLY A 150 1.48 -13.20 1.07
C GLY A 150 0.13 -13.60 1.67
N CYS A 151 0.08 -13.74 3.00
CA CYS A 151 -1.08 -14.25 3.72
C CYS A 151 -1.29 -13.51 5.04
N ALA A 152 -2.26 -12.60 5.08
CA ALA A 152 -2.62 -11.86 6.28
C ALA A 152 -3.82 -12.51 6.98
N ASP A 153 -3.59 -13.25 8.06
CA ASP A 153 -4.63 -13.88 8.88
C ASP A 153 -4.58 -13.40 10.34
N GLY A 154 -5.68 -13.63 11.08
CA GLY A 154 -5.87 -13.23 12.46
C GLY A 154 -6.71 -11.97 12.62
N SER A 155 -6.54 -11.28 13.75
CA SER A 155 -7.40 -10.15 14.13
C SER A 155 -6.68 -8.81 14.18
N GLY A 156 -7.45 -7.74 13.99
CA GLY A 156 -6.95 -6.37 14.06
C GLY A 156 -5.88 -6.10 12.99
N PRO A 157 -4.75 -5.49 13.33
CA PRO A 157 -3.75 -5.12 12.33
C PRO A 157 -3.18 -6.31 11.55
N SER A 158 -3.28 -7.55 12.04
CA SER A 158 -2.67 -8.72 11.42
C SER A 158 -3.34 -9.16 10.11
N ASN A 159 -4.59 -8.73 9.85
CA ASN A 159 -5.37 -9.16 8.69
C ASN A 159 -5.51 -8.13 7.56
N ASP A 160 -4.73 -7.06 7.62
CA ASP A 160 -4.68 -6.01 6.61
C ASP A 160 -3.62 -6.32 5.53
N GLY A 161 -4.00 -6.35 4.25
CA GLY A 161 -3.05 -6.36 3.13
C GLY A 161 -2.24 -7.64 3.04
N GLY A 162 -2.70 -8.63 2.28
CA GLY A 162 -1.99 -9.91 2.13
C GLY A 162 -0.58 -9.75 1.54
N ALA A 163 -0.39 -8.86 0.57
CA ALA A 163 0.94 -8.51 0.06
C ALA A 163 1.52 -7.30 0.82
N ILE A 164 0.83 -6.16 0.72
CA ILE A 164 1.29 -4.88 1.24
C ILE A 164 0.23 -4.30 2.18
N ARG A 165 0.67 -3.85 3.35
CA ARG A 165 -0.08 -2.91 4.17
C ARG A 165 0.59 -1.54 4.16
N VAL A 166 -0.19 -0.48 4.00
CA VAL A 166 0.25 0.90 4.24
C VAL A 166 -0.49 1.46 5.43
N HIS A 167 0.23 1.82 6.49
CA HIS A 167 -0.33 2.43 7.70
C HIS A 167 0.08 3.90 7.80
N SER A 168 -0.72 4.79 7.23
CA SER A 168 -0.47 6.24 7.15
C SER A 168 0.80 6.67 6.40
N GLY A 169 1.57 5.74 5.82
CA GLY A 169 2.71 6.04 4.95
C GLY A 169 2.32 6.30 3.49
N ASN A 170 3.33 6.41 2.64
CA ASN A 170 3.21 6.59 1.20
C ASN A 170 3.73 5.35 0.45
N LEU A 171 3.11 5.08 -0.70
CA LEU A 171 3.56 3.99 -1.56
C LEU A 171 3.46 4.38 -3.03
N THR A 172 4.55 4.15 -3.76
CA THR A 172 4.58 4.19 -5.22
C THR A 172 4.93 2.81 -5.77
N LEU A 173 4.10 2.29 -6.66
CA LEU A 173 4.35 1.05 -7.39
C LEU A 173 4.51 1.38 -8.87
N THR A 174 5.61 0.96 -9.49
CA THR A 174 5.85 1.15 -10.92
C THR A 174 6.26 -0.18 -11.55
N ARG A 175 5.49 -0.69 -12.52
CA ARG A 175 5.76 -2.00 -13.16
C ARG A 175 5.89 -3.15 -12.15
N VAL A 176 5.03 -3.17 -11.15
CA VAL A 176 4.99 -4.21 -10.11
C VAL A 176 3.84 -5.18 -10.39
N LEU A 177 4.11 -6.48 -10.24
CA LEU A 177 3.09 -7.52 -10.25
C LEU A 177 2.76 -7.93 -8.81
N VAL A 178 1.52 -7.70 -8.36
CA VAL A 178 1.00 -8.15 -7.06
C VAL A 178 0.02 -9.29 -7.31
N GLU A 179 0.41 -10.53 -7.00
CA GLU A 179 -0.41 -11.70 -7.32
C GLU A 179 -0.55 -12.76 -6.23
N GLN A 180 -1.70 -13.44 -6.23
CA GLN A 180 -1.96 -14.60 -5.36
C GLN A 180 -1.76 -14.30 -3.86
N ASN A 181 -2.04 -13.07 -3.44
CA ASN A 181 -1.96 -12.65 -2.05
C ASN A 181 -3.34 -12.69 -1.40
N SER A 182 -3.40 -13.06 -0.13
CA SER A 182 -4.64 -13.36 0.59
C SER A 182 -4.70 -12.63 1.92
N ALA A 183 -5.86 -12.08 2.28
CA ALA A 183 -6.11 -11.46 3.58
C ALA A 183 -7.48 -11.88 4.12
N LEU A 184 -7.59 -12.12 5.44
CA LEU A 184 -8.84 -12.57 6.06
C LEU A 184 -9.94 -11.51 5.99
N ASP A 185 -9.70 -10.29 6.49
CA ASP A 185 -10.77 -9.28 6.61
C ASP A 185 -10.67 -8.17 5.57
N LYS A 186 -9.46 -7.87 5.08
CA LYS A 186 -9.22 -6.73 4.19
C LYS A 186 -8.85 -7.21 2.81
N SER A 187 -7.94 -6.49 2.16
CA SER A 187 -7.61 -6.67 0.77
C SER A 187 -6.42 -7.58 0.59
N GLY A 188 -6.52 -8.53 -0.34
CA GLY A 188 -5.48 -9.53 -0.54
C GLY A 188 -4.18 -8.93 -1.07
N GLY A 189 -4.27 -7.98 -2.00
CA GLY A 189 -3.08 -7.35 -2.59
C GLY A 189 -2.52 -6.23 -1.73
N LEU A 190 -3.20 -5.09 -1.71
CA LEU A 190 -2.78 -3.88 -1.00
C LEU A 190 -3.91 -3.36 -0.12
N ASP A 191 -3.60 -3.02 1.12
CA ASP A 191 -4.56 -2.36 2.00
C ASP A 191 -3.95 -1.12 2.65
N THR A 192 -4.71 -0.02 2.66
CA THR A 192 -4.32 1.20 3.38
C THR A 192 -5.19 1.39 4.64
N SER A 193 -4.53 1.68 5.76
CA SER A 193 -5.17 1.96 7.04
C SER A 193 -4.50 3.13 7.76
N GLY A 194 -5.14 3.63 8.83
CA GLY A 194 -4.50 4.54 9.79
C GLY A 194 -4.60 6.04 9.50
N GLY A 195 -4.93 6.50 8.29
CA GLY A 195 -4.93 7.94 8.01
C GLY A 195 -5.01 8.31 6.53
N LEU A 196 -4.39 9.45 6.18
CA LEU A 196 -4.30 9.95 4.80
C LEU A 196 -3.00 9.44 4.16
N SER A 197 -3.05 8.27 3.52
CA SER A 197 -1.94 7.77 2.72
C SER A 197 -1.96 8.36 1.30
N SER A 198 -0.79 8.55 0.69
CA SER A 198 -0.66 8.83 -0.74
C SER A 198 -0.16 7.59 -1.48
N ILE A 199 -1.02 7.04 -2.35
CA ILE A 199 -0.73 5.84 -3.13
C ILE A 199 -0.68 6.18 -4.62
N SER A 200 0.38 5.76 -5.30
CA SER A 200 0.49 5.84 -6.76
C SER A 200 0.83 4.47 -7.33
N ILE A 201 0.03 4.02 -8.30
CA ILE A 201 0.19 2.71 -8.94
C ILE A 201 0.26 2.95 -10.44
N VAL A 202 1.42 2.71 -11.03
CA VAL A 202 1.71 3.00 -12.44
C VAL A 202 2.19 1.74 -13.15
N ASP A 203 1.63 1.44 -14.32
CA ASP A 203 2.01 0.30 -15.17
C ASP A 203 2.08 -1.05 -14.43
N SER A 204 1.28 -1.22 -13.38
CA SER A 204 1.37 -2.35 -12.46
C SER A 204 0.18 -3.30 -12.63
N THR A 205 0.32 -4.53 -12.15
CA THR A 205 -0.74 -5.54 -12.26
C THR A 205 -1.10 -6.13 -10.90
N PHE A 206 -2.38 -6.11 -10.54
CA PHE A 206 -2.93 -6.82 -9.39
C PHE A 206 -3.80 -7.98 -9.86
N ARG A 207 -3.37 -9.23 -9.66
CA ARG A 207 -4.14 -10.39 -10.13
C ARG A 207 -4.24 -11.56 -9.16
N ALA A 208 -5.36 -12.27 -9.20
CA ALA A 208 -5.59 -13.47 -8.38
C ALA A 208 -5.42 -13.25 -6.86
N ASN A 209 -5.60 -12.03 -6.37
CA ASN A 209 -5.57 -11.73 -4.93
C ASN A 209 -6.95 -11.99 -4.30
N HIS A 210 -6.97 -12.32 -3.01
CA HIS A 210 -8.17 -12.67 -2.26
C HIS A 210 -8.32 -11.86 -0.97
N GLY A 211 -9.48 -11.20 -0.77
CA GLY A 211 -9.81 -10.49 0.47
C GLY A 211 -11.08 -11.03 1.12
N GLY A 212 -11.00 -11.64 2.31
CA GLY A 212 -12.16 -12.33 2.88
C GLY A 212 -13.29 -11.39 3.32
N GLY A 213 -12.99 -10.18 3.82
CA GLY A 213 -13.99 -9.17 4.18
C GLY A 213 -13.94 -7.86 3.36
N GLY A 214 -12.86 -7.62 2.61
CA GLY A 214 -12.59 -6.39 1.86
C GLY A 214 -12.58 -6.58 0.34
N ALA A 215 -11.93 -5.65 -0.36
CA ALA A 215 -11.74 -5.75 -1.80
C ALA A 215 -10.71 -6.85 -2.12
N GLY A 216 -10.97 -7.69 -3.12
CA GLY A 216 -10.02 -8.77 -3.43
C GLY A 216 -8.60 -8.30 -3.74
N ALA A 217 -8.45 -7.12 -4.37
CA ALA A 217 -7.17 -6.58 -4.82
C ALA A 217 -6.63 -5.47 -3.91
N ILE A 218 -7.35 -4.35 -3.83
CA ILE A 218 -6.87 -3.10 -3.26
C ILE A 218 -7.95 -2.51 -2.37
N GLY A 219 -7.63 -2.25 -1.10
CA GLY A 219 -8.47 -1.55 -0.14
C GLY A 219 -7.86 -0.20 0.18
N HIS A 220 -8.69 0.84 0.17
CA HIS A 220 -8.25 2.20 0.43
C HIS A 220 -9.06 2.83 1.56
N GLY A 221 -8.48 2.95 2.74
CA GLY A 221 -9.14 3.47 3.94
C GLY A 221 -9.16 4.99 4.08
N GLY A 222 -8.44 5.74 3.23
CA GLY A 222 -8.38 7.20 3.27
C GLY A 222 -7.13 7.78 2.59
N GLY A 223 -7.14 9.10 2.31
CA GLY A 223 -6.05 9.76 1.57
C GLY A 223 -6.25 9.73 0.06
N THR A 224 -5.18 9.90 -0.71
CA THR A 224 -5.20 9.93 -2.17
C THR A 224 -4.67 8.63 -2.76
N MET A 225 -5.36 8.11 -3.77
CA MET A 225 -4.88 6.97 -4.56
C MET A 225 -4.99 7.34 -6.03
N THR A 226 -3.94 7.04 -6.80
CA THR A 226 -3.89 7.18 -8.25
C THR A 226 -3.49 5.86 -8.86
N ILE A 227 -4.20 5.44 -9.91
CA ILE A 227 -3.91 4.22 -10.65
C ILE A 227 -3.87 4.57 -12.13
N ASP A 228 -2.70 4.43 -12.76
CA ASP A 228 -2.45 4.79 -14.16
C ASP A 228 -1.77 3.64 -14.91
N GLY A 229 -2.15 3.41 -16.17
CA GLY A 229 -1.59 2.35 -17.01
C GLY A 229 -1.65 0.92 -16.44
N SER A 230 -2.45 0.68 -15.40
CA SER A 230 -2.37 -0.53 -14.56
C SER A 230 -3.54 -1.49 -14.77
N THR A 231 -3.33 -2.78 -14.49
CA THR A 231 -4.33 -3.85 -14.66
C THR A 231 -4.75 -4.44 -13.32
N ILE A 232 -6.05 -4.48 -13.02
CA ILE A 232 -6.61 -5.16 -11.84
C ILE A 232 -7.57 -6.24 -12.32
N SER A 233 -7.21 -7.52 -12.17
CA SER A 233 -8.00 -8.62 -12.78
C SER A 233 -8.02 -9.92 -11.97
N GLY A 234 -9.12 -10.66 -12.02
CA GLY A 234 -9.21 -12.00 -11.43
C GLY A 234 -9.04 -12.04 -9.90
N ASN A 235 -9.26 -10.94 -9.20
CA ASN A 235 -9.21 -10.86 -7.74
C ASN A 235 -10.58 -11.26 -7.14
N THR A 236 -10.63 -11.81 -5.93
CA THR A 236 -11.86 -12.36 -5.33
C THR A 236 -12.07 -11.86 -3.90
N SER A 237 -13.32 -11.81 -3.42
CA SER A 237 -13.62 -11.55 -2.01
C SER A 237 -14.44 -12.68 -1.39
N GLY A 238 -14.28 -12.91 -0.08
CA GLY A 238 -14.90 -14.02 0.66
C GLY A 238 -16.29 -13.71 1.24
N GLY A 239 -16.59 -12.44 1.52
CA GLY A 239 -17.89 -11.99 2.00
C GLY A 239 -18.97 -12.05 0.93
N GLN A 240 -20.25 -11.92 1.30
CA GLN A 240 -21.38 -11.82 0.36
C GLN A 240 -21.35 -10.56 -0.55
N GLY A 241 -20.20 -9.93 -0.72
CA GLY A 241 -19.99 -8.70 -1.48
C GLY A 241 -18.82 -8.82 -2.46
N GLY A 242 -19.09 -9.37 -3.64
CA GLY A 242 -18.43 -9.01 -4.89
C GLY A 242 -16.99 -9.50 -5.10
N GLY A 243 -16.85 -10.64 -5.79
CA GLY A 243 -15.60 -11.01 -6.48
C GLY A 243 -15.03 -9.78 -7.18
N GLY A 244 -13.79 -9.44 -6.84
CA GLY A 244 -13.18 -8.12 -6.96
C GLY A 244 -13.49 -7.38 -8.25
N ILE A 245 -14.56 -6.58 -8.22
CA ILE A 245 -14.87 -5.42 -9.05
C ILE A 245 -15.76 -4.55 -8.15
N GLY A 246 -15.42 -3.27 -8.01
CA GLY A 246 -15.95 -2.31 -7.03
C GLY A 246 -17.30 -2.64 -6.41
N ASN A 247 -17.30 -2.96 -5.12
CA ASN A 247 -18.53 -3.04 -4.34
C ASN A 247 -18.73 -1.71 -3.61
N SER A 248 -19.98 -1.32 -3.49
CA SER A 248 -20.36 -0.21 -2.62
C SER A 248 -20.52 -0.78 -1.21
N ASP A 249 -19.79 -0.26 -0.24
CA ASP A 249 -19.76 -0.77 1.14
C ASP A 249 -21.10 -0.65 1.91
N ASP A 250 -22.19 -0.30 1.23
CA ASP A 250 -23.52 -0.21 1.81
C ASP A 250 -24.58 -0.77 0.85
N THR A 251 -25.45 -1.65 1.36
CA THR A 251 -26.66 -2.14 0.66
C THR A 251 -27.61 -1.01 0.23
N THR A 252 -27.38 0.21 0.71
CA THR A 252 -28.18 1.42 0.48
C THR A 252 -27.46 2.51 -0.31
N SER A 253 -26.27 2.27 -0.86
CA SER A 253 -25.53 3.28 -1.63
C SER A 253 -26.29 3.75 -2.87
N GLY A 254 -26.98 2.84 -3.55
CA GLY A 254 -27.94 3.20 -4.61
C GLY A 254 -29.21 3.90 -4.10
N GLY A 255 -29.31 4.15 -2.79
CA GLY A 255 -30.46 4.78 -2.14
C GLY A 255 -30.35 6.29 -1.94
N LEU A 256 -29.20 6.90 -2.23
CA LEU A 256 -29.02 8.35 -2.09
C LEU A 256 -28.30 8.90 -3.32
N ALA A 257 -28.83 9.94 -3.97
CA ALA A 257 -28.24 10.48 -5.20
C ALA A 257 -26.94 11.29 -5.03
N TRP A 258 -26.46 11.48 -3.81
CA TRP A 258 -25.33 12.36 -3.54
C TRP A 258 -24.02 11.62 -3.76
N ALA A 259 -23.17 12.16 -4.64
CA ALA A 259 -21.93 11.55 -5.14
C ALA A 259 -22.09 10.36 -6.12
N GLU A 260 -23.31 9.90 -6.39
CA GLU A 260 -23.56 8.79 -7.35
C GLU A 260 -23.38 9.16 -8.82
N ALA A 261 -23.34 10.46 -9.13
CA ALA A 261 -23.08 10.96 -10.48
C ALA A 261 -21.77 10.39 -11.08
N ARG A 262 -20.78 10.10 -10.23
CA ARG A 262 -19.50 9.51 -10.65
C ARG A 262 -19.66 8.05 -11.09
N PHE A 263 -20.54 7.27 -10.46
CA PHE A 263 -20.79 5.88 -10.89
C PHE A 263 -21.57 5.81 -12.19
N LEU A 264 -22.61 6.65 -12.31
CA LEU A 264 -23.37 6.77 -13.55
C LEU A 264 -22.47 7.20 -14.71
N GLN A 265 -21.55 8.14 -14.46
CA GLN A 265 -20.54 8.54 -15.44
C GLN A 265 -19.59 7.38 -15.78
N ASN A 266 -19.13 6.61 -14.80
CA ASN A 266 -18.24 5.48 -15.03
C ASN A 266 -18.91 4.36 -15.85
N TYR A 267 -20.20 4.07 -15.64
CA TYR A 267 -20.90 3.07 -16.47
C TYR A 267 -20.99 3.51 -17.93
N LEU A 268 -21.24 4.80 -18.16
CA LEU A 268 -21.24 5.38 -19.51
C LEU A 268 -19.83 5.31 -20.13
N SER A 269 -18.79 5.65 -19.39
CA SER A 269 -17.40 5.53 -19.86
C SER A 269 -17.04 4.08 -20.18
N CYS A 270 -17.40 3.10 -19.33
CA CYS A 270 -17.19 1.69 -19.66
C CYS A 270 -17.93 1.26 -20.94
N TYR A 271 -19.18 1.72 -21.14
CA TYR A 271 -19.90 1.45 -22.38
C TYR A 271 -19.19 2.07 -23.59
N GLU A 272 -18.72 3.31 -23.48
CA GLU A 272 -17.98 4.00 -24.53
C GLU A 272 -16.65 3.30 -24.85
N ALA A 273 -15.97 2.76 -23.85
CA ALA A 273 -14.71 2.05 -23.98
C ALA A 273 -14.83 0.67 -24.65
N VAL A 274 -15.80 -0.14 -24.22
CA VAL A 274 -15.86 -1.56 -24.61
C VAL A 274 -17.01 -1.91 -25.56
N GLY A 275 -18.00 -1.03 -25.71
CA GLY A 275 -19.19 -1.26 -26.53
C GLY A 275 -20.14 -2.36 -26.01
N ASP A 276 -19.89 -2.91 -24.83
CA ASP A 276 -20.72 -3.97 -24.23
C ASP A 276 -21.99 -3.38 -23.58
N PRO A 277 -23.21 -3.76 -24.04
CA PRO A 277 -24.47 -3.26 -23.48
C PRO A 277 -24.68 -3.60 -22.00
N TYR A 278 -23.92 -4.54 -21.44
CA TYR A 278 -23.90 -4.81 -19.99
C TYR A 278 -23.76 -3.52 -19.16
N TRP A 279 -22.94 -2.58 -19.61
CA TRP A 279 -22.71 -1.32 -18.89
C TRP A 279 -23.89 -0.36 -18.95
N LEU A 280 -24.65 -0.37 -20.05
CA LEU A 280 -25.92 0.35 -20.13
C LEU A 280 -26.97 -0.24 -19.19
N ASP A 281 -27.04 -1.58 -19.10
CA ASP A 281 -27.94 -2.24 -18.16
C ASP A 281 -27.60 -1.90 -16.71
N LYS A 282 -26.30 -1.79 -16.38
CA LYS A 282 -25.83 -1.35 -15.05
C LYS A 282 -26.16 0.11 -14.77
N PHE A 283 -26.04 0.99 -15.76
CA PHE A 283 -26.48 2.38 -15.65
C PHE A 283 -27.97 2.49 -15.31
N VAL A 284 -28.81 1.75 -16.04
CA VAL A 284 -30.27 1.73 -15.84
C VAL A 284 -30.62 1.18 -14.46
N ASP A 285 -30.09 0.00 -14.10
CA ASP A 285 -30.34 -0.62 -12.79
C ASP A 285 -29.90 0.27 -11.61
N HIS A 286 -28.79 0.99 -11.76
CA HIS A 286 -28.33 1.93 -10.75
C HIS A 286 -29.27 3.15 -10.65
N PHE A 287 -29.62 3.76 -11.79
CA PHE A 287 -30.50 4.92 -11.82
C PHE A 287 -31.90 4.61 -11.29
N ASP A 288 -32.44 3.43 -11.61
CA ASP A 288 -33.74 2.97 -11.12
C ASP A 288 -33.76 2.80 -9.60
N ARG A 289 -32.69 2.25 -9.02
CA ARG A 289 -32.54 2.15 -7.56
C ARG A 289 -32.49 3.53 -6.89
N MET A 290 -31.79 4.48 -7.49
CA MET A 290 -31.75 5.87 -6.99
C MET A 290 -33.15 6.49 -7.02
N LEU A 291 -33.88 6.37 -8.12
CA LEU A 291 -35.23 6.93 -8.21
C LEU A 291 -36.22 6.26 -7.24
N ALA A 292 -36.08 4.95 -7.00
CA ALA A 292 -36.97 4.20 -6.14
C ALA A 292 -36.93 4.62 -4.66
N THR A 293 -35.89 5.34 -4.22
CA THR A 293 -35.70 5.74 -2.82
C THR A 293 -36.04 7.21 -2.53
N GLN A 294 -36.58 7.94 -3.50
CA GLN A 294 -37.00 9.32 -3.26
C GLN A 294 -38.22 9.39 -2.32
N GLN A 295 -38.23 10.37 -1.43
CA GLN A 295 -39.30 10.59 -0.46
C GLN A 295 -39.54 12.09 -0.21
N ASP A 296 -40.80 12.46 0.05
CA ASP A 296 -41.20 13.81 0.46
C ASP A 296 -41.27 13.86 1.98
N ARG A 297 -40.12 14.07 2.62
CA ARG A 297 -40.00 14.01 4.09
C ARG A 297 -40.53 15.25 4.80
N ASN A 298 -40.51 16.41 4.15
CA ASN A 298 -40.94 17.69 4.71
C ASN A 298 -42.37 18.08 4.29
N GLY A 299 -43.03 17.29 3.43
CA GLY A 299 -44.41 17.48 3.01
C GLY A 299 -44.60 18.68 2.09
N ASP A 300 -43.57 19.06 1.34
CA ASP A 300 -43.60 20.21 0.44
C ASP A 300 -44.03 19.85 -0.99
N GLY A 301 -44.31 18.57 -1.25
CA GLY A 301 -44.72 18.05 -2.54
C GLY A 301 -43.56 17.72 -3.49
N PHE A 302 -42.30 17.86 -3.06
CA PHE A 302 -41.13 17.51 -3.84
C PHE A 302 -40.44 16.26 -3.26
N LEU A 303 -40.19 15.29 -4.15
CA LEU A 303 -39.45 14.09 -3.80
C LEU A 303 -37.95 14.42 -3.73
N ALA A 304 -37.30 14.02 -2.63
CA ALA A 304 -35.87 14.21 -2.40
C ALA A 304 -35.24 12.97 -1.75
N TRP A 305 -33.92 12.98 -1.63
CA TRP A 305 -33.17 11.99 -0.86
C TRP A 305 -32.67 12.65 0.42
N ASP A 306 -32.87 12.00 1.57
CA ASP A 306 -32.38 12.49 2.85
C ASP A 306 -31.65 11.41 3.64
N THR A 307 -30.63 11.84 4.38
CA THR A 307 -29.86 10.99 5.30
C THR A 307 -29.36 11.81 6.47
N THR A 308 -29.18 11.17 7.63
CA THR A 308 -28.56 11.78 8.82
C THR A 308 -27.05 11.54 8.89
N ARG A 309 -26.46 10.84 7.91
CA ARG A 309 -25.04 10.48 7.87
C ARG A 309 -24.45 10.72 6.48
N TYR A 310 -23.31 11.43 6.42
CA TYR A 310 -22.49 11.57 5.22
C TYR A 310 -21.78 10.24 4.92
N ARG A 311 -21.76 9.82 3.66
CA ARG A 311 -21.22 8.53 3.19
C ARG A 311 -20.60 8.76 1.81
N VAL A 312 -19.41 8.23 1.55
CA VAL A 312 -18.70 8.33 0.26
C VAL A 312 -18.25 6.93 -0.13
N GLY A 313 -18.53 6.50 -1.36
CA GLY A 313 -17.88 5.36 -2.00
C GLY A 313 -17.07 5.86 -3.19
N ILE A 314 -15.91 5.27 -3.46
CA ILE A 314 -15.03 5.64 -4.59
C ILE A 314 -14.75 4.38 -5.42
N VAL A 315 -14.93 4.49 -6.73
CA VAL A 315 -14.37 3.57 -7.74
C VAL A 315 -13.85 4.44 -8.89
N GLU A 316 -12.59 4.24 -9.28
CA GLU A 316 -11.97 4.84 -10.47
C GLU A 316 -11.64 3.72 -11.47
N VAL A 317 -11.97 3.95 -12.74
CA VAL A 317 -11.75 3.01 -13.86
C VAL A 317 -11.08 3.81 -14.98
N ALA A 318 -10.02 3.27 -15.59
CA ALA A 318 -9.45 3.81 -16.83
C ALA A 318 -9.21 2.69 -17.86
N GLU A 319 -9.39 3.06 -19.12
CA GLU A 319 -9.74 2.22 -20.27
C GLU A 319 -8.52 1.59 -20.98
N ALA A 320 -8.75 0.45 -21.65
CA ALA A 320 -7.76 -0.22 -22.49
C ALA A 320 -7.67 0.45 -23.89
N GLN A 321 -6.45 0.69 -24.38
CA GLN A 321 -6.18 0.97 -25.81
C GLN A 321 -6.09 -0.33 -26.63
#